data_AF-A0A5A7MWK5-F1
#
_entry.id   AF-A0A5A7MWK5-F1
#
_cell.length_a   1.000
_cell.length_b   1.000
_cell.length_c   1.000
_cell.angle_alpha   90.00
_cell.angle_beta   90.00
_cell.angle_gamma   90.00
#
_symmetry.space_group_name_H-M   'P 1'
#
loop_
_entity.id
_entity.type
_entity.pdbx_description
1 polymer ?
#
loop_
_entity_poly.entity_id
_entity_poly.type
_entity_poly.pdbx_seq_one_letter_code
_entity_poly.pdbx_strand_id
1 'polypeptide(L)'
;MTSNSTRLSVTPVGRAVAMSVLHPSSANQLIKYAELRGSDLLSLAASEENEKTFRYTLLHAAYSSYEYSIQGSAKNLPYQLNNTVQNKMADAAVDFLIEQPWQRNPLAANAAMLTMRWAEGRAAIKDLAPELPRIGSGVAQTMIRESAEILFAWSDCLIAATANHRSDDDCPTSLQGKVELRQALRNLASAIRMHARSISLGLPGEVAWMGELRAEDTGYQVLSRPAILALHQKNLADPIELLRSDSYEKIIEALKSHRIPHLNEVVQNFREAVRAYRDRERNDLWEAAIKRASREFSDLLREAKHARGKDFETKVENLLNAVGLAYKRLDDGKTAGAADLQIGLNHKTQIIMELKTSNGNGAVKLNSATDVVRGAAIVGMEEFPKATLANPGFDPNVPWQARNIRDLALVEASQFAYVITRLANNEIDKDRFLDWLAQPGMLSSSQIHGS
;
A
#
# COMPACT_ATOMS: atom_id res chain seq x y z
N MET A 1 24.08 -47.46 -3.30
CA MET A 1 24.33 -46.21 -2.55
C MET A 1 23.77 -45.06 -3.37
N THR A 2 22.53 -44.67 -3.12
CA THR A 2 21.84 -43.60 -3.85
C THR A 2 22.20 -42.25 -3.24
N SER A 3 22.86 -41.40 -4.02
CA SER A 3 23.13 -40.02 -3.68
C SER A 3 21.81 -39.27 -3.50
N ASN A 4 21.45 -38.93 -2.26
CA ASN A 4 20.42 -37.94 -1.97
C ASN A 4 20.90 -36.58 -2.51
N SER A 5 20.52 -36.23 -3.74
CA SER A 5 20.68 -34.87 -4.22
C SER A 5 19.70 -34.00 -3.46
N THR A 6 20.17 -33.28 -2.43
CA THR A 6 19.43 -32.19 -1.82
C THR A 6 19.19 -31.12 -2.90
N ARG A 7 17.98 -31.12 -3.48
CA ARG A 7 17.57 -30.08 -4.41
C ARG A 7 17.47 -28.77 -3.66
N LEU A 8 18.26 -27.79 -4.06
CA LEU A 8 18.10 -26.41 -3.62
C LEU A 8 16.74 -25.92 -4.11
N SER A 9 15.91 -25.42 -3.19
CA SER A 9 14.64 -24.76 -3.50
C SER A 9 14.70 -23.31 -3.04
N VAL A 10 14.05 -22.42 -3.79
CA VAL A 10 13.98 -21.00 -3.44
C VAL A 10 12.85 -20.83 -2.43
N THR A 11 13.16 -20.25 -1.27
CA THR A 11 12.14 -19.90 -0.28
C THR A 11 11.26 -18.77 -0.81
N PRO A 12 10.04 -18.59 -0.31
CA PRO A 12 9.20 -17.49 -0.77
C PRO A 12 9.79 -16.10 -0.49
N VAL A 13 10.50 -15.93 0.64
CA VAL A 13 11.30 -14.71 0.90
C VAL A 13 12.39 -14.57 -0.15
N GLY A 14 13.10 -15.65 -0.49
CA GLY A 14 14.09 -15.65 -1.57
C GLY A 14 13.50 -15.26 -2.92
N ARG A 15 12.26 -15.68 -3.24
CA ARG A 15 11.55 -15.24 -4.44
C ARG A 15 11.20 -13.75 -4.39
N ALA A 16 10.69 -13.26 -3.25
CA ALA A 16 10.38 -11.84 -3.09
C ALA A 16 11.65 -10.99 -3.27
N VAL A 17 12.77 -11.40 -2.69
CA VAL A 17 14.08 -10.74 -2.88
C VAL A 17 14.49 -10.76 -4.35
N ALA A 18 14.43 -11.94 -5.01
CA ALA A 18 14.84 -12.08 -6.41
C ALA A 18 13.99 -11.27 -7.41
N MET A 19 12.73 -10.98 -7.07
CA MET A 19 11.82 -10.15 -7.86
C MET A 19 11.90 -8.66 -7.49
N SER A 20 12.70 -8.31 -6.48
CA SER A 20 12.83 -6.96 -5.96
C SER A 20 14.14 -6.30 -6.37
N VAL A 21 14.33 -5.06 -5.92
CA VAL A 21 15.58 -4.30 -6.07
C VAL A 21 16.61 -4.60 -4.97
N LEU A 22 16.29 -5.42 -3.97
CA LEU A 22 17.14 -5.62 -2.80
C LEU A 22 18.18 -6.71 -3.02
N HIS A 23 19.40 -6.45 -2.56
CA HIS A 23 20.38 -7.49 -2.28
C HIS A 23 19.89 -8.41 -1.14
N PRO A 24 20.22 -9.72 -1.19
CA PRO A 24 19.86 -10.66 -0.13
C PRO A 24 20.35 -10.23 1.27
N SER A 25 21.52 -9.59 1.35
CA SER A 25 22.07 -9.06 2.60
C SER A 25 21.21 -7.94 3.17
N SER A 26 20.77 -6.99 2.34
CA SER A 26 19.86 -5.90 2.72
C SER A 26 18.51 -6.43 3.17
N ALA A 27 17.92 -7.37 2.42
CA ALA A 27 16.65 -7.99 2.79
C ALA A 27 16.74 -8.67 4.17
N ASN A 28 17.79 -9.45 4.42
CA ASN A 28 18.01 -10.09 5.72
C ASN A 28 18.20 -9.07 6.85
N GLN A 29 18.94 -7.99 6.61
CA GLN A 29 19.13 -6.91 7.58
C GLN A 29 17.81 -6.24 7.96
N LEU A 30 17.00 -5.89 6.96
CA LEU A 30 15.72 -5.21 7.14
C LEU A 30 14.66 -6.13 7.78
N ILE A 31 14.61 -7.41 7.42
CA ILE A 31 13.74 -8.40 8.09
C ILE A 31 14.14 -8.54 9.56
N LYS A 32 15.42 -8.73 9.85
CA LYS A 32 15.91 -8.85 11.24
C LYS A 32 15.63 -7.59 12.07
N TYR A 33 15.75 -6.42 11.45
CA TYR A 33 15.38 -5.16 12.08
C TYR A 33 13.88 -5.10 12.39
N ALA A 34 13.03 -5.52 11.45
CA ALA A 34 11.59 -5.62 11.67
C ALA A 34 11.25 -6.63 12.78
N GLU A 35 11.93 -7.78 12.83
CA GLU A 35 11.74 -8.77 13.90
C GLU A 35 12.03 -8.21 15.29
N LEU A 36 13.06 -7.37 15.41
CA LEU A 36 13.47 -6.76 16.66
C LEU A 36 12.56 -5.60 17.09
N ARG A 37 12.08 -4.80 16.13
CA ARG A 37 11.41 -3.52 16.39
C ARG A 37 9.97 -3.44 15.86
N GLY A 38 9.43 -4.52 15.29
CA GLY A 38 8.19 -4.48 14.52
C GLY A 38 6.99 -3.96 15.30
N SER A 39 6.83 -4.41 16.54
CA SER A 39 5.78 -3.94 17.44
C SER A 39 5.96 -2.47 17.83
N ASP A 40 7.20 -2.06 18.13
CA ASP A 40 7.54 -0.66 18.45
C ASP A 40 7.22 0.25 17.25
N LEU A 41 7.66 -0.14 16.06
CA LEU A 41 7.43 0.60 14.82
C LEU A 41 5.94 0.71 14.49
N LEU A 42 5.18 -0.37 14.67
CA LEU A 42 3.73 -0.35 14.47
C LEU A 42 3.03 0.57 15.48
N SER A 43 3.51 0.65 16.71
CA SER A 43 2.97 1.60 17.71
C SER A 43 3.18 3.06 17.30
N LEU A 44 4.32 3.38 16.65
CA LEU A 44 4.58 4.71 16.12
C LEU A 44 3.65 5.03 14.93
N ALA A 45 3.38 4.05 14.06
CA ALA A 45 2.49 4.21 12.91
C ALA A 45 1.02 4.48 13.32
N ALA A 46 0.61 4.05 14.51
CA ALA A 46 -0.76 4.17 14.98
C ALA A 46 -1.16 5.59 15.46
N SER A 47 -0.19 6.49 15.67
CA SER A 47 -0.41 7.85 16.18
C SER A 47 0.07 8.90 15.19
N GLU A 48 -0.76 9.92 14.93
CA GLU A 48 -0.39 11.07 14.09
C GLU A 48 0.81 11.84 14.66
N GLU A 49 0.93 11.90 15.99
CA GLU A 49 2.04 12.57 16.66
C GLU A 49 3.39 11.86 16.39
N ASN A 50 3.36 10.52 16.39
CA ASN A 50 4.55 9.67 16.22
C ASN A 50 4.82 9.30 14.77
N GLU A 51 3.92 9.66 13.85
CA GLU A 51 4.03 9.30 12.44
C GLU A 51 5.30 9.86 11.80
N LYS A 52 5.75 11.04 12.23
CA LYS A 52 7.03 11.61 11.79
C LYS A 52 8.22 10.77 12.21
N THR A 53 8.23 10.31 13.46
CA THR A 53 9.26 9.41 13.99
C THR A 53 9.25 8.08 13.25
N PHE A 54 8.07 7.52 12.98
CA PHE A 54 7.92 6.30 12.19
C PHE A 54 8.51 6.45 10.78
N ARG A 55 8.06 7.46 10.02
CA ARG A 55 8.54 7.71 8.65
C ARG A 55 10.05 7.96 8.61
N TYR A 56 10.58 8.75 9.55
CA TYR A 56 12.02 9.01 9.65
C TYR A 56 12.80 7.70 9.88
N THR A 57 12.30 6.87 10.78
CA THR A 57 12.91 5.58 11.12
C THR A 57 12.93 4.62 9.93
N LEU A 58 11.84 4.55 9.15
CA LEU A 58 11.79 3.75 7.93
C LEU A 58 12.82 4.22 6.89
N LEU A 59 12.90 5.53 6.67
CA LEU A 59 13.88 6.12 5.74
C LEU A 59 15.32 5.89 6.21
N HIS A 60 15.58 6.04 7.51
CA HIS A 60 16.88 5.73 8.09
C HIS A 60 17.24 4.26 7.88
N ALA A 61 16.29 3.33 8.08
CA ALA A 61 16.50 1.91 7.82
C ALA A 61 16.82 1.63 6.34
N ALA A 62 16.08 2.24 5.41
CA ALA A 62 16.34 2.13 3.98
C ALA A 62 17.74 2.63 3.60
N TYR A 63 18.15 3.81 4.10
CA TYR A 63 19.45 4.39 3.79
C TYR A 63 20.64 3.77 4.54
N SER A 64 20.38 3.11 5.67
CA SER A 64 21.40 2.34 6.39
C SER A 64 21.49 0.88 5.93
N SER A 65 20.66 0.50 4.95
CA SER A 65 20.68 -0.85 4.41
C SER A 65 21.98 -1.12 3.64
N TYR A 66 22.34 -2.40 3.51
CA TYR A 66 23.54 -2.79 2.78
C TYR A 66 23.54 -2.44 1.28
N GLU A 67 22.42 -1.95 0.74
CA GLU A 67 22.35 -1.33 -0.60
C GLU A 67 23.36 -0.19 -0.79
N TYR A 68 23.61 0.57 0.29
CA TYR A 68 24.50 1.72 0.30
C TYR A 68 25.89 1.40 0.91
N SER A 69 26.16 0.13 1.19
CA SER A 69 27.43 -0.31 1.75
C SER A 69 28.49 -0.57 0.67
N ILE A 70 29.77 -0.45 1.04
CA ILE A 70 30.92 -0.73 0.16
C ILE A 70 30.88 -2.17 -0.38
N GLN A 71 30.31 -3.11 0.37
CA GLN A 71 30.17 -4.52 -0.03
C GLN A 71 29.02 -4.76 -1.01
N GLY A 72 28.00 -3.88 -1.02
CA GLY A 72 26.83 -3.98 -1.91
C GLY A 72 27.00 -3.22 -3.23
N SER A 73 27.75 -2.11 -3.22
CA SER A 73 28.11 -1.21 -4.34
C SER A 73 27.05 -0.94 -5.43
N ALA A 74 25.76 -1.17 -5.19
CA ALA A 74 24.71 -0.90 -6.17
C ALA A 74 24.26 0.55 -6.13
N LYS A 75 24.24 1.18 -4.94
CA LYS A 75 23.75 2.54 -4.72
C LYS A 75 24.72 3.36 -3.90
N ASN A 76 24.72 4.68 -4.10
CA ASN A 76 25.59 5.60 -3.37
C ASN A 76 24.79 6.79 -2.84
N LEU A 77 24.95 7.08 -1.54
CA LEU A 77 24.47 8.33 -0.98
C LEU A 77 25.41 9.49 -1.32
N PRO A 78 24.89 10.71 -1.49
CA PRO A 78 25.74 11.88 -1.75
C PRO A 78 26.69 12.12 -0.58
N TYR A 79 28.00 12.11 -0.84
CA TYR A 79 29.03 12.28 0.20
C TYR A 79 28.87 13.58 1.00
N GLN A 80 28.23 14.60 0.40
CA GLN A 80 27.91 15.88 1.04
C GLN A 80 27.04 15.70 2.29
N LEU A 81 26.27 14.62 2.37
CA LEU A 81 25.43 14.31 3.52
C LEU A 81 26.20 13.71 4.70
N ASN A 82 27.52 13.49 4.58
CA ASN A 82 28.32 12.86 5.65
C ASN A 82 28.65 13.83 6.81
N ASN A 83 28.34 15.12 6.65
CA ASN A 83 28.59 16.10 7.71
C ASN A 83 27.63 15.87 8.89
N THR A 84 28.16 15.82 10.10
CA THR A 84 27.31 15.79 11.30
C THR A 84 26.68 17.17 11.48
N VAL A 85 25.37 17.27 11.25
CA VAL A 85 24.56 18.48 11.47
C VAL A 85 23.57 18.23 12.60
N GLN A 86 22.97 19.28 13.17
CA GLN A 86 21.91 19.08 14.15
C GLN A 86 20.72 18.36 13.49
N ASN A 87 20.38 17.17 13.99
CA ASN A 87 19.32 16.34 13.44
C ASN A 87 18.30 15.97 14.52
N LYS A 88 17.40 16.92 14.80
CA LYS A 88 16.34 16.75 15.82
C LYS A 88 15.42 15.56 15.53
N MET A 89 15.25 15.21 14.26
CA MET A 89 14.45 14.04 13.86
C MET A 89 15.16 12.74 14.25
N ALA A 90 16.48 12.68 14.05
CA ALA A 90 17.29 11.54 14.50
C ALA A 90 17.31 11.43 16.03
N ASP A 91 17.43 12.55 16.74
CA ASP A 91 17.40 12.57 18.21
C ASP A 91 16.06 12.08 18.75
N ALA A 92 14.94 12.47 18.13
CA ALA A 92 13.60 11.99 18.50
C ALA A 92 13.35 10.52 18.15
N ALA A 93 14.07 9.97 17.16
CA ALA A 93 13.92 8.61 16.68
C ALA A 93 14.97 7.63 17.23
N VAL A 94 15.89 8.09 18.09
CA VAL A 94 17.14 7.40 18.46
C VAL A 94 16.92 5.94 18.87
N ASP A 95 15.90 5.67 19.68
CA ASP A 95 15.63 4.32 20.22
C ASP A 95 15.18 3.32 19.15
N PHE A 96 14.65 3.83 18.04
CA PHE A 96 14.08 3.03 16.97
C PHE A 96 15.04 2.84 15.80
N LEU A 97 16.14 3.59 15.70
CA LEU A 97 17.04 3.52 14.54
C LEU A 97 17.70 2.14 14.41
N ILE A 98 17.85 1.67 13.17
CA ILE A 98 18.55 0.42 12.84
C ILE A 98 20.05 0.48 13.21
N GLU A 99 20.63 1.68 13.16
CA GLU A 99 22.02 1.94 13.52
C GLU A 99 22.05 3.03 14.58
N GLN A 100 22.67 2.73 15.72
CA GLN A 100 22.73 3.61 16.88
C GLN A 100 24.17 3.76 17.40
N PRO A 101 24.56 4.95 17.86
CA PRO A 101 23.84 6.22 17.70
C PRO A 101 23.87 6.68 16.23
N TRP A 102 22.97 7.58 15.83
CA TRP A 102 22.80 7.98 14.43
C TRP A 102 24.07 8.61 13.83
N GLN A 103 24.93 9.20 14.67
CA GLN A 103 26.22 9.78 14.29
C GLN A 103 27.24 8.74 13.78
N ARG A 104 26.99 7.44 13.94
CA ARG A 104 27.80 6.39 13.29
C ARG A 104 27.59 6.37 11.77
N ASN A 105 26.41 6.78 11.31
CA ASN A 105 26.06 6.87 9.90
C ASN A 105 25.30 8.18 9.60
N PRO A 106 26.00 9.32 9.67
CA PRO A 106 25.39 10.62 9.44
C PRO A 106 24.87 10.76 8.00
N LEU A 107 25.46 10.05 7.04
CA LEU A 107 24.97 9.95 5.66
C LEU A 107 23.51 9.48 5.61
N ALA A 108 23.19 8.33 6.22
CA ALA A 108 21.84 7.79 6.24
C ALA A 108 20.88 8.69 7.04
N ALA A 109 21.32 9.20 8.19
CA ALA A 109 20.50 10.07 9.03
C ALA A 109 20.11 11.39 8.34
N ASN A 110 21.04 12.00 7.60
CA ASN A 110 20.81 13.23 6.86
C ASN A 110 20.02 12.99 5.57
N ALA A 111 20.25 11.88 4.88
CA ALA A 111 19.42 11.44 3.76
C ALA A 111 17.95 11.25 4.19
N ALA A 112 17.73 10.58 5.33
CA ALA A 112 16.40 10.39 5.91
C ALA A 112 15.73 11.74 6.24
N MET A 113 16.46 12.69 6.83
CA MET A 113 15.94 14.03 7.12
C MET A 113 15.53 14.79 5.85
N LEU A 114 16.36 14.74 4.81
CA LEU A 114 16.06 15.40 3.54
C LEU A 114 14.81 14.81 2.88
N THR A 115 14.72 13.48 2.83
CA THR A 115 13.59 12.77 2.24
C THR A 115 12.31 12.94 3.06
N MET A 116 12.41 13.02 4.39
CA MET A 116 11.28 13.37 5.25
C MET A 116 10.67 14.73 4.87
N ARG A 117 11.51 15.76 4.72
CA ARG A 117 11.04 17.10 4.37
C ARG A 117 10.43 17.17 2.96
N TRP A 118 10.90 16.31 2.06
CA TRP A 118 10.28 16.11 0.76
C TRP A 118 8.87 15.52 0.91
N ALA A 119 8.71 14.46 1.69
CA ALA A 119 7.43 13.80 1.96
C ALA A 119 6.43 14.68 2.73
N GLU A 120 6.92 15.58 3.60
CA GLU A 120 6.13 16.61 4.28
C GLU A 120 5.62 17.73 3.34
N GLY A 121 5.98 17.69 2.06
CA GLY A 121 5.46 18.65 1.10
C GLY A 121 6.20 19.99 1.06
N ARG A 122 7.49 20.06 1.43
CA ARG A 122 8.26 21.31 1.26
C ARG A 122 8.57 21.58 -0.21
N ALA A 123 8.48 22.85 -0.62
CA ALA A 123 8.26 23.22 -2.03
C ALA A 123 9.42 22.89 -3.00
N ALA A 124 10.69 23.08 -2.61
CA ALA A 124 11.82 22.87 -3.51
C ALA A 124 12.95 22.05 -2.86
N ILE A 125 13.55 21.15 -3.64
CA ILE A 125 14.65 20.28 -3.19
C ILE A 125 15.82 21.08 -2.61
N LYS A 126 16.15 22.22 -3.24
CA LYS A 126 17.20 23.15 -2.81
C LYS A 126 16.95 23.78 -1.42
N ASP A 127 15.70 23.78 -0.97
CA ASP A 127 15.25 24.43 0.27
C ASP A 127 14.82 23.40 1.33
N LEU A 128 14.97 22.09 1.06
CA LEU A 128 14.57 21.05 2.01
C LEU A 128 15.40 21.13 3.29
N ALA A 129 16.72 21.23 3.17
CA ALA A 129 17.62 21.25 4.31
C ALA A 129 18.69 22.33 4.17
N PRO A 130 18.40 23.59 4.55
CA PRO A 130 19.37 24.68 4.48
C PRO A 130 20.62 24.43 5.34
N GLU A 131 20.52 23.57 6.36
CA GLU A 131 21.65 23.13 7.18
C GLU A 131 22.56 22.11 6.49
N LEU A 132 22.08 21.43 5.44
CA LEU A 132 22.87 20.47 4.67
C LEU A 132 23.54 21.15 3.48
N PRO A 133 24.73 20.67 3.05
CA PRO A 133 25.33 21.18 1.83
C PRO A 133 24.40 20.95 0.63
N ARG A 134 24.45 21.87 -0.34
CA ARG A 134 23.60 21.77 -1.53
C ARG A 134 23.94 20.50 -2.31
N ILE A 135 22.93 19.65 -2.49
CA ILE A 135 22.96 18.52 -3.42
C ILE A 135 22.20 18.87 -4.70
N GLY A 136 22.64 18.31 -5.83
CA GLY A 136 21.95 18.48 -7.10
C GLY A 136 20.54 17.91 -7.06
N SER A 137 19.58 18.57 -7.72
CA SER A 137 18.17 18.15 -7.71
C SER A 137 17.97 16.73 -8.24
N GLY A 138 18.67 16.36 -9.33
CA GLY A 138 18.61 15.00 -9.90
C GLY A 138 19.18 13.93 -8.96
N VAL A 139 20.21 14.27 -8.20
CA VAL A 139 20.80 13.37 -7.19
C VAL A 139 19.83 13.13 -6.05
N ALA A 140 19.22 14.20 -5.53
CA ALA A 140 18.20 14.09 -4.49
C ALA A 140 16.98 13.28 -4.94
N GLN A 141 16.47 13.53 -6.16
CA GLN A 141 15.34 12.78 -6.71
C GLN A 141 15.65 11.30 -6.88
N THR A 142 16.85 10.97 -7.33
CA THR A 142 17.30 9.57 -7.43
C THR A 142 17.30 8.91 -6.07
N MET A 143 17.94 9.52 -5.08
CA MET A 143 18.00 9.02 -3.70
C MET A 143 16.61 8.85 -3.05
N ILE A 144 15.68 9.78 -3.31
CA ILE A 144 14.30 9.70 -2.83
C ILE A 144 13.57 8.52 -3.49
N ARG A 145 13.66 8.40 -4.83
CA ARG A 145 13.03 7.30 -5.58
C ARG A 145 13.55 5.94 -5.11
N GLU A 146 14.86 5.79 -4.98
CA GLU A 146 15.48 4.54 -4.53
C GLU A 146 15.03 4.15 -3.13
N SER A 147 14.89 5.12 -2.20
CA SER A 147 14.39 4.82 -0.86
C SER A 147 12.95 4.29 -0.88
N ALA A 148 12.08 4.86 -1.74
CA ALA A 148 10.72 4.35 -1.89
C ALA A 148 10.72 2.93 -2.48
N GLU A 149 11.55 2.65 -3.48
CA GLU A 149 11.72 1.30 -4.05
C GLU A 149 12.21 0.28 -3.01
N ILE A 150 13.18 0.65 -2.18
CA ILE A 150 13.68 -0.17 -1.06
C ILE A 150 12.55 -0.46 -0.05
N LEU A 151 11.75 0.55 0.31
CA LEU A 151 10.63 0.38 1.24
C LEU A 151 9.53 -0.54 0.66
N PHE A 152 9.19 -0.41 -0.63
CA PHE A 152 8.27 -1.33 -1.29
C PHE A 152 8.80 -2.76 -1.26
N ALA A 153 10.06 -2.96 -1.65
CA ALA A 153 10.70 -4.27 -1.64
C ALA A 153 10.78 -4.88 -0.24
N TRP A 154 11.07 -4.06 0.79
CA TRP A 154 11.08 -4.50 2.17
C TRP A 154 9.69 -4.97 2.62
N SER A 155 8.64 -4.21 2.30
CA SER A 155 7.28 -4.65 2.56
C SER A 155 6.96 -5.99 1.89
N ASP A 156 7.36 -6.19 0.63
CA ASP A 156 7.07 -7.43 -0.10
C ASP A 156 7.82 -8.62 0.53
N CYS A 157 9.04 -8.38 1.02
CA CYS A 157 9.79 -9.36 1.80
C CYS A 157 9.11 -9.68 3.14
N LEU A 158 8.54 -8.70 3.85
CA LEU A 158 7.80 -8.93 5.09
C LEU A 158 6.53 -9.75 4.83
N ILE A 159 5.74 -9.35 3.82
CA ILE A 159 4.55 -10.11 3.38
C ILE A 159 4.94 -11.57 3.09
N ALA A 160 6.03 -11.77 2.35
CA ALA A 160 6.54 -13.09 2.05
C ALA A 160 7.09 -13.83 3.28
N ALA A 161 7.58 -13.15 4.32
CA ALA A 161 8.06 -13.80 5.55
C ALA A 161 6.91 -14.24 6.48
N THR A 162 5.75 -13.58 6.38
CA THR A 162 4.63 -13.70 7.33
C THR A 162 3.34 -14.24 6.70
N ALA A 163 3.46 -14.97 5.59
CA ALA A 163 2.36 -15.64 4.90
C ALA A 163 1.56 -16.58 5.83
N ASN A 164 0.22 -16.53 5.79
CA ASN A 164 -0.66 -17.21 6.76
C ASN A 164 -0.95 -18.68 6.37
N HIS A 165 -0.96 -18.99 5.07
CA HIS A 165 -1.14 -20.37 4.57
C HIS A 165 0.02 -21.32 4.89
N ARG A 166 1.14 -20.82 5.43
CA ARG A 166 2.36 -21.60 5.57
C ARG A 166 2.34 -22.52 6.76
N SER A 167 2.99 -23.67 6.57
CA SER A 167 3.48 -24.42 7.72
C SER A 167 4.46 -23.53 8.50
N ASP A 168 4.51 -23.69 9.81
CA ASP A 168 5.43 -22.91 10.64
C ASP A 168 6.88 -23.12 10.17
N ASP A 169 7.19 -24.32 9.64
CA ASP A 169 8.51 -24.69 9.12
C ASP A 169 8.94 -23.88 7.87
N ASP A 170 8.00 -23.32 7.10
CA ASP A 170 8.29 -22.51 5.90
C ASP A 170 8.49 -21.01 6.19
N CYS A 171 8.32 -20.60 7.46
CA CYS A 171 8.70 -19.27 7.92
C CYS A 171 10.22 -19.21 8.19
N PRO A 172 10.85 -18.02 8.11
CA PRO A 172 12.19 -17.81 8.66
C PRO A 172 12.26 -18.34 10.10
N THR A 173 13.34 -19.04 10.45
CA THR A 173 13.50 -19.69 11.77
C THR A 173 13.26 -18.73 12.94
N SER A 174 13.60 -17.46 12.76
CA SER A 174 13.37 -16.37 13.71
C SER A 174 11.88 -16.05 13.96
N LEU A 175 10.97 -16.42 13.06
CA LEU A 175 9.53 -16.16 13.09
C LEU A 175 8.67 -17.40 13.41
N GLN A 176 9.27 -18.59 13.42
CA GLN A 176 8.59 -19.84 13.76
C GLN A 176 8.02 -19.77 15.18
N GLY A 177 6.77 -20.19 15.35
CA GLY A 177 6.03 -20.17 16.62
C GLY A 177 5.60 -18.77 17.10
N LYS A 178 5.96 -17.69 16.39
CA LYS A 178 5.70 -16.31 16.83
C LYS A 178 4.51 -15.69 16.10
N VAL A 179 3.31 -16.21 16.36
CA VAL A 179 2.07 -15.79 15.68
C VAL A 179 1.82 -14.28 15.80
N GLU A 180 1.91 -13.73 17.01
CA GLU A 180 1.66 -12.31 17.27
C GLU A 180 2.66 -11.39 16.53
N LEU A 181 3.95 -11.77 16.53
CA LEU A 181 4.98 -11.04 15.80
C LEU A 181 4.73 -11.09 14.29
N ARG A 182 4.36 -12.25 13.73
CA ARG A 182 4.01 -12.35 12.32
C ARG A 182 2.85 -11.41 11.97
N GLN A 183 1.82 -11.34 12.81
CA GLN A 183 0.70 -10.43 12.59
C GLN A 183 1.12 -8.95 12.68
N ALA A 184 1.96 -8.59 13.65
CA ALA A 184 2.52 -7.24 13.75
C ALA A 184 3.32 -6.86 12.49
N LEU A 185 4.13 -7.78 11.97
CA LEU A 185 4.93 -7.57 10.76
C LEU A 185 4.09 -7.44 9.49
N ARG A 186 2.96 -8.17 9.37
CA ARG A 186 1.99 -7.98 8.28
C ARG A 186 1.39 -6.58 8.29
N ASN A 187 0.95 -6.12 9.46
CA ASN A 187 0.42 -4.78 9.64
C ASN A 187 1.50 -3.71 9.34
N LEU A 188 2.74 -3.93 9.77
CA LEU A 188 3.87 -3.06 9.46
C LEU A 188 4.16 -2.97 7.96
N ALA A 189 4.11 -4.08 7.23
CA ALA A 189 4.32 -4.11 5.79
C ALA A 189 3.35 -3.15 5.06
N SER A 190 2.07 -3.19 5.45
CA SER A 190 1.05 -2.29 4.90
C SER A 190 1.37 -0.81 5.15
N ALA A 191 1.73 -0.46 6.38
CA ALA A 191 2.11 0.89 6.75
C ALA A 191 3.34 1.38 5.96
N ILE A 192 4.34 0.52 5.78
CA ILE A 192 5.54 0.81 4.97
C ILE A 192 5.16 1.18 3.53
N ARG A 193 4.30 0.39 2.87
CA ARG A 193 3.89 0.65 1.46
C ARG A 193 3.17 1.98 1.31
N MET A 194 2.28 2.29 2.25
CA MET A 194 1.54 3.54 2.23
C MET A 194 2.48 4.75 2.32
N HIS A 195 3.50 4.71 3.20
CA HIS A 195 4.49 5.78 3.27
C HIS A 195 5.45 5.79 2.08
N ALA A 196 5.86 4.63 1.55
CA ALA A 196 6.68 4.56 0.35
C ALA A 196 6.03 5.29 -0.85
N ARG A 197 4.70 5.18 -1.00
CA ARG A 197 3.91 5.94 -2.00
C ARG A 197 3.91 7.44 -1.72
N SER A 198 3.72 7.87 -0.47
CA SER A 198 3.79 9.29 -0.09
C SER A 198 5.18 9.89 -0.38
N ILE A 199 6.25 9.14 -0.07
CA ILE A 199 7.64 9.54 -0.31
C ILE A 199 7.93 9.66 -1.81
N SER A 200 7.51 8.68 -2.62
CA SER A 200 7.76 8.70 -4.07
C SER A 200 7.10 9.90 -4.76
N LEU A 201 5.91 10.28 -4.30
CA LEU A 201 5.19 11.46 -4.81
C LEU A 201 5.66 12.78 -4.18
N GLY A 202 6.30 12.73 -3.01
CA GLY A 202 6.67 13.91 -2.23
C GLY A 202 5.46 14.67 -1.68
N LEU A 203 4.38 13.96 -1.41
CA LEU A 203 3.11 14.53 -0.99
C LEU A 203 2.73 13.94 0.37
N PRO A 204 2.13 14.73 1.29
CA PRO A 204 1.47 14.20 2.47
C PRO A 204 0.46 13.10 2.11
N GLY A 205 0.23 12.17 3.03
CA GLY A 205 -0.56 10.94 2.74
C GLY A 205 -2.00 11.25 2.33
N GLU A 206 -2.57 12.29 2.94
CA GLU A 206 -3.92 12.82 2.75
C GLU A 206 -4.16 13.34 1.33
N VAL A 207 -3.12 13.81 0.65
CA VAL A 207 -3.21 14.42 -0.69
C VAL A 207 -2.38 13.69 -1.74
N ALA A 208 -1.70 12.61 -1.37
CA ALA A 208 -0.90 11.79 -2.28
C ALA A 208 -1.71 11.28 -3.47
N TRP A 209 -3.00 10.95 -3.26
CA TRP A 209 -3.90 10.51 -4.33
C TRP A 209 -4.07 11.55 -5.44
N MET A 210 -3.96 12.85 -5.15
CA MET A 210 -4.03 13.90 -6.17
C MET A 210 -2.86 13.84 -7.15
N GLY A 211 -1.71 13.31 -6.71
CA GLY A 211 -0.52 13.10 -7.55
C GLY A 211 -0.74 12.06 -8.65
N GLU A 212 -1.78 11.26 -8.54
CA GLU A 212 -2.14 10.21 -9.51
C GLU A 212 -3.19 10.65 -10.52
N LEU A 213 -3.84 11.79 -10.29
CA LEU A 213 -4.83 12.32 -11.22
C LEU A 213 -4.18 12.60 -12.57
N ARG A 214 -4.84 12.14 -13.63
CA ARG A 214 -4.44 12.36 -15.02
C ARG A 214 -5.58 13.03 -15.78
N ALA A 215 -5.25 13.96 -16.66
CA ALA A 215 -6.21 14.54 -17.58
C ALA A 215 -6.63 13.48 -18.60
N GLU A 216 -7.91 13.42 -18.94
CA GLU A 216 -8.48 12.34 -19.75
C GLU A 216 -7.92 12.34 -21.18
N ASP A 217 -7.76 13.54 -21.74
CA ASP A 217 -7.33 13.81 -23.12
C ASP A 217 -5.83 13.54 -23.36
N THR A 218 -4.98 13.95 -22.42
CA THR A 218 -3.53 13.91 -22.58
C THR A 218 -2.86 12.81 -21.77
N GLY A 219 -3.52 12.29 -20.74
CA GLY A 219 -2.93 11.36 -19.79
C GLY A 219 -1.83 11.97 -18.92
N TYR A 220 -1.58 13.29 -18.99
CA TYR A 220 -0.61 13.97 -18.14
C TYR A 220 -1.19 14.29 -16.75
N GLN A 221 -0.30 14.49 -15.77
CA GLN A 221 -0.70 14.88 -14.42
C GLN A 221 -1.41 16.24 -14.44
N VAL A 222 -2.60 16.30 -13.83
CA VAL A 222 -3.45 17.51 -13.88
C VAL A 222 -2.84 18.66 -13.09
N LEU A 223 -2.37 18.37 -11.88
CA LEU A 223 -1.76 19.35 -10.99
C LEU A 223 -0.31 19.00 -10.70
N SER A 224 0.56 20.00 -10.77
CA SER A 224 1.93 19.86 -10.30
C SER A 224 1.98 19.66 -8.78
N ARG A 225 3.08 19.09 -8.27
CA ARG A 225 3.28 18.93 -6.83
C ARG A 225 3.11 20.23 -6.02
N PRO A 226 3.69 21.39 -6.41
CA PRO A 226 3.44 22.66 -5.71
C PRO A 226 1.96 23.05 -5.66
N ALA A 227 1.22 22.83 -6.75
CA ALA A 227 -0.21 23.12 -6.79
C ALA A 227 -1.01 22.23 -5.82
N ILE A 228 -0.70 20.93 -5.75
CA ILE A 228 -1.33 20.00 -4.79
C ILE A 228 -1.05 20.44 -3.34
N LEU A 229 0.19 20.86 -3.06
CA LEU A 229 0.58 21.34 -1.73
C LEU A 229 -0.13 22.65 -1.35
N ALA A 230 -0.42 23.51 -2.32
CA ALA A 230 -1.21 24.71 -2.09
C ALA A 230 -2.65 24.39 -1.71
N LEU A 231 -3.24 23.35 -2.32
CA LEU A 231 -4.57 22.85 -1.92
C LEU A 231 -4.53 22.28 -0.50
N HIS A 232 -3.51 21.48 -0.19
CA HIS A 232 -3.32 20.92 1.15
C HIS A 232 -3.21 21.99 2.23
N GLN A 233 -2.46 23.08 1.99
CA GLN A 233 -2.35 24.22 2.91
C GLN A 233 -3.68 24.95 3.17
N LYS A 234 -4.65 24.79 2.28
CA LYS A 234 -6.02 25.33 2.43
C LYS A 234 -7.00 24.26 2.95
N ASN A 235 -6.50 23.13 3.45
CA ASN A 235 -7.27 21.96 3.90
C ASN A 235 -8.17 21.34 2.83
N LEU A 236 -7.87 21.58 1.55
CA LEU A 236 -8.60 21.01 0.42
C LEU A 236 -8.00 19.64 0.08
N ALA A 237 -8.28 18.64 0.90
CA ALA A 237 -7.78 17.28 0.74
C ALA A 237 -8.88 16.26 0.38
N ASP A 238 -10.13 16.56 0.72
CA ASP A 238 -11.24 15.61 0.58
C ASP A 238 -11.87 15.62 -0.83
N PRO A 239 -11.94 14.46 -1.52
CA PRO A 239 -12.54 14.37 -2.85
C PRO A 239 -13.97 14.90 -2.93
N ILE A 240 -14.80 14.61 -1.92
CA ILE A 240 -16.20 15.06 -1.90
C ILE A 240 -16.23 16.58 -1.73
N GLU A 241 -15.43 17.11 -0.82
CA GLU A 241 -15.30 18.56 -0.61
C GLU A 241 -14.85 19.27 -1.90
N LEU A 242 -13.85 18.76 -2.61
CA LEU A 242 -13.34 19.33 -3.86
C LEU A 242 -14.39 19.38 -4.98
N LEU A 243 -15.36 18.47 -4.94
CA LEU A 243 -16.44 18.41 -5.92
C LEU A 243 -17.63 19.31 -5.57
N ARG A 244 -17.71 19.88 -4.37
CA ARG A 244 -18.77 20.82 -4.01
C ARG A 244 -18.67 22.13 -4.81
N SER A 245 -19.82 22.74 -5.06
CA SER A 245 -19.91 23.99 -5.83
C SER A 245 -19.14 25.13 -5.15
N ASP A 246 -19.20 25.21 -3.81
CA ASP A 246 -18.56 26.26 -3.00
C ASP A 246 -17.04 26.11 -2.88
N SER A 247 -16.49 24.96 -3.27
CA SER A 247 -15.04 24.70 -3.25
C SER A 247 -14.32 25.22 -4.49
N TYR A 248 -15.03 25.52 -5.58
CA TYR A 248 -14.41 25.98 -6.83
C TYR A 248 -13.60 27.26 -6.65
N GLU A 249 -14.17 28.26 -5.97
CA GLU A 249 -13.49 29.53 -5.69
C GLU A 249 -12.30 29.35 -4.73
N LYS A 250 -12.45 28.47 -3.72
CA LYS A 250 -11.37 28.14 -2.77
C LYS A 250 -10.17 27.50 -3.49
N ILE A 251 -10.43 26.60 -4.43
CA ILE A 251 -9.39 25.96 -5.25
C ILE A 251 -8.68 27.02 -6.12
N ILE A 252 -9.43 27.90 -6.78
CA ILE A 252 -8.84 28.99 -7.57
C ILE A 252 -7.96 29.88 -6.70
N GLU A 253 -8.44 30.29 -5.53
CA GLU A 253 -7.69 31.13 -4.60
C GLU A 253 -6.37 30.47 -4.18
N ALA A 254 -6.42 29.17 -3.84
CA ALA A 254 -5.24 28.39 -3.47
C ALA A 254 -4.18 28.35 -4.58
N LEU A 255 -4.62 28.22 -5.84
CA LEU A 255 -3.75 28.05 -7.00
C LEU A 255 -3.32 29.36 -7.67
N LYS A 256 -3.96 30.49 -7.35
CA LYS A 256 -3.69 31.80 -7.96
C LYS A 256 -2.23 32.23 -7.85
N SER A 257 -1.58 31.93 -6.73
CA SER A 257 -0.16 32.25 -6.46
C SER A 257 0.83 31.49 -7.35
N HIS A 258 0.40 30.41 -8.01
CA HIS A 258 1.25 29.53 -8.82
C HIS A 258 1.31 29.93 -10.30
N ARG A 259 0.66 31.03 -10.69
CA ARG A 259 0.69 31.59 -12.06
C ARG A 259 0.36 30.56 -13.16
N ILE A 260 -0.59 29.67 -12.87
CA ILE A 260 -1.03 28.62 -13.79
C ILE A 260 -1.79 29.27 -14.98
N PRO A 261 -1.35 29.07 -16.24
CA PRO A 261 -2.11 29.53 -17.40
C PRO A 261 -3.49 28.89 -17.44
N HIS A 262 -4.52 29.63 -17.89
CA HIS A 262 -5.89 29.12 -18.02
C HIS A 262 -6.43 28.47 -16.73
N LEU A 263 -6.16 29.07 -15.57
CA LEU A 263 -6.44 28.48 -14.25
C LEU A 263 -7.86 27.92 -14.09
N ASN A 264 -8.90 28.60 -14.60
CA ASN A 264 -10.28 28.09 -14.53
C ASN A 264 -10.45 26.74 -15.24
N GLU A 265 -9.86 26.59 -16.42
CA GLU A 265 -9.89 25.34 -17.19
C GLU A 265 -9.13 24.24 -16.46
N VAL A 266 -7.95 24.55 -15.90
CA VAL A 266 -7.18 23.59 -15.09
C VAL A 266 -7.96 23.12 -13.87
N VAL A 267 -8.67 24.02 -13.18
CA VAL A 267 -9.52 23.66 -12.02
C VAL A 267 -10.69 22.80 -12.44
N GLN A 268 -11.32 23.08 -13.59
CA GLN A 268 -12.39 22.25 -14.12
C GLN A 268 -11.87 20.85 -14.48
N ASN A 269 -10.76 20.76 -15.22
CA ASN A 269 -10.10 19.50 -15.58
C ASN A 269 -9.69 18.71 -14.33
N PHE A 270 -9.22 19.40 -13.28
CA PHE A 270 -8.92 18.78 -11.99
C PHE A 270 -10.15 18.16 -11.35
N ARG A 271 -11.28 18.88 -11.28
CA ARG A 271 -12.53 18.35 -10.71
C ARG A 271 -13.09 17.21 -11.55
N GLU A 272 -12.95 17.25 -12.86
CA GLU A 272 -13.30 16.13 -13.75
C GLU A 272 -12.43 14.91 -13.49
N ALA A 273 -11.12 15.08 -13.37
CA ALA A 273 -10.20 13.99 -13.01
C ALA A 273 -10.50 13.42 -11.61
N VAL A 274 -10.92 14.23 -10.65
CA VAL A 274 -11.37 13.76 -9.32
C VAL A 274 -12.61 12.89 -9.45
N ARG A 275 -13.59 13.27 -10.28
CA ARG A 275 -14.80 12.46 -10.54
C ARG A 275 -14.45 11.12 -11.19
N ALA A 276 -13.49 11.13 -12.12
CA ALA A 276 -13.05 9.95 -12.86
C ALA A 276 -11.91 9.18 -12.15
N TYR A 277 -11.62 9.47 -10.88
CA TYR A 277 -10.45 8.92 -10.21
C TYR A 277 -10.45 7.38 -10.23
N ARG A 278 -9.40 6.84 -10.86
CA ARG A 278 -9.16 5.41 -11.10
C ARG A 278 -10.23 4.70 -11.92
N ASP A 279 -11.20 5.39 -12.52
CA ASP A 279 -12.20 4.72 -13.37
C ASP A 279 -11.56 4.09 -14.60
N ARG A 280 -10.58 4.79 -15.22
CA ARG A 280 -9.78 4.23 -16.32
C ARG A 280 -8.99 3.00 -15.86
N GLU A 281 -8.22 3.11 -14.78
CA GLU A 281 -7.42 1.99 -14.25
C GLU A 281 -8.29 0.78 -13.89
N ARG A 282 -9.44 1.00 -13.25
CA ARG A 282 -10.41 -0.05 -12.91
C ARG A 282 -10.95 -0.72 -14.18
N ASN A 283 -11.32 0.07 -15.18
CA ASN A 283 -11.80 -0.45 -16.46
C ASN A 283 -10.70 -1.23 -17.19
N ASP A 284 -9.47 -0.71 -17.25
CA ASP A 284 -8.34 -1.36 -17.89
C ASP A 284 -8.03 -2.72 -17.23
N LEU A 285 -8.10 -2.80 -15.90
CA LEU A 285 -7.93 -4.05 -15.16
C LEU A 285 -9.06 -5.06 -15.42
N TRP A 286 -10.31 -4.61 -15.47
CA TRP A 286 -11.44 -5.45 -15.87
C TRP A 286 -11.25 -6.00 -17.28
N GLU A 287 -10.93 -5.13 -18.26
CA GLU A 287 -10.70 -5.55 -19.64
C GLU A 287 -9.50 -6.51 -19.77
N ALA A 288 -8.42 -6.25 -19.02
CA ALA A 288 -7.27 -7.15 -18.96
C ALA A 288 -7.64 -8.53 -18.39
N ALA A 289 -8.45 -8.57 -17.31
CA ALA A 289 -8.95 -9.81 -16.72
C ALA A 289 -9.83 -10.59 -17.70
N ILE A 290 -10.80 -9.91 -18.32
CA ILE A 290 -11.75 -10.46 -19.30
C ILE A 290 -11.03 -11.01 -20.54
N LYS A 291 -9.99 -10.32 -21.03
CA LYS A 291 -9.19 -10.73 -22.18
C LYS A 291 -8.30 -11.95 -21.88
N ARG A 292 -7.85 -12.09 -20.63
CA ARG A 292 -6.97 -13.16 -20.17
C ARG A 292 -7.73 -14.45 -19.80
N ALA A 293 -9.01 -14.33 -19.47
CA ALA A 293 -9.85 -15.42 -19.01
C ALA A 293 -10.25 -16.41 -20.12
N SER A 294 -10.61 -17.64 -19.74
CA SER A 294 -11.35 -18.53 -20.64
C SER A 294 -12.71 -17.91 -21.00
N ARG A 295 -13.37 -18.43 -22.05
CA ARG A 295 -14.67 -17.91 -22.47
C ARG A 295 -15.71 -17.95 -21.34
N GLU A 296 -15.87 -19.08 -20.66
CA GLU A 296 -16.86 -19.19 -19.58
C GLU A 296 -16.55 -18.23 -18.42
N PHE A 297 -15.27 -18.10 -18.06
CA PHE A 297 -14.87 -17.22 -16.95
C PHE A 297 -14.97 -15.73 -17.33
N SER A 298 -14.72 -15.39 -18.60
CA SER A 298 -14.87 -14.05 -19.16
C SER A 298 -16.32 -13.55 -19.06
N ASP A 299 -17.30 -14.42 -19.31
CA ASP A 299 -18.73 -14.09 -19.17
C ASP A 299 -19.09 -13.77 -17.71
N LEU A 300 -18.60 -14.57 -16.75
CA LEU A 300 -18.79 -14.31 -15.31
C LEU A 300 -18.20 -12.95 -14.88
N LEU A 301 -17.02 -12.60 -15.39
CA LEU A 301 -16.38 -11.30 -15.10
C LEU A 301 -17.19 -10.12 -15.65
N ARG A 302 -17.72 -10.25 -16.87
CA ARG A 302 -18.57 -9.21 -17.48
C ARG A 302 -19.84 -8.98 -16.67
N GLU A 303 -20.45 -10.05 -16.17
CA GLU A 303 -21.61 -9.95 -15.26
C GLU A 303 -21.24 -9.26 -13.94
N ALA A 304 -20.12 -9.66 -13.32
CA ALA A 304 -19.68 -9.08 -12.05
C ALA A 304 -19.34 -7.58 -12.12
N LYS A 305 -18.76 -7.12 -13.24
CA LYS A 305 -18.36 -5.71 -13.46
C LYS A 305 -19.49 -4.73 -13.22
N HIS A 306 -20.69 -5.05 -13.70
CA HIS A 306 -21.86 -4.18 -13.66
C HIS A 306 -22.85 -4.50 -12.53
N ALA A 307 -22.66 -5.62 -11.84
CA ALA A 307 -23.54 -6.05 -10.75
C ALA A 307 -23.49 -5.09 -9.54
N ARG A 308 -24.62 -4.96 -8.83
CA ARG A 308 -24.79 -4.08 -7.65
C ARG A 308 -25.61 -4.77 -6.56
N GLY A 309 -25.39 -4.38 -5.30
CA GLY A 309 -26.07 -4.95 -4.13
C GLY A 309 -26.00 -6.49 -4.10
N LYS A 310 -27.13 -7.13 -3.83
CA LYS A 310 -27.26 -8.60 -3.77
C LYS A 310 -26.90 -9.32 -5.07
N ASP A 311 -27.05 -8.67 -6.22
CA ASP A 311 -26.60 -9.25 -7.49
C ASP A 311 -25.07 -9.34 -7.52
N PHE A 312 -24.36 -8.31 -7.01
CA PHE A 312 -22.90 -8.34 -6.91
C PHE A 312 -22.42 -9.47 -5.99
N GLU A 313 -23.07 -9.68 -4.85
CA GLU A 313 -22.79 -10.81 -3.96
C GLU A 313 -22.88 -12.14 -4.72
N THR A 314 -23.98 -12.35 -5.44
CA THR A 314 -24.21 -13.55 -6.25
C THR A 314 -23.16 -13.72 -7.36
N LYS A 315 -22.72 -12.63 -8.00
CA LYS A 315 -21.68 -12.71 -9.04
C LYS A 315 -20.30 -13.05 -8.47
N VAL A 316 -19.94 -12.53 -7.30
CA VAL A 316 -18.70 -12.89 -6.60
C VAL A 316 -18.71 -14.37 -6.25
N GLU A 317 -19.81 -14.88 -5.72
CA GLU A 317 -19.99 -16.31 -5.43
C GLU A 317 -19.83 -17.22 -6.65
N ASN A 318 -20.36 -16.81 -7.80
CA ASN A 318 -20.17 -17.54 -9.05
C ASN A 318 -18.70 -17.58 -9.48
N LEU A 319 -17.97 -16.48 -9.32
CA LEU A 319 -16.53 -16.43 -9.58
C LEU A 319 -15.76 -17.37 -8.64
N LEU A 320 -16.09 -17.38 -7.34
CA LEU A 320 -15.49 -18.28 -6.35
C LEU A 320 -15.75 -19.75 -6.67
N ASN A 321 -17.00 -20.09 -7.04
CA ASN A 321 -17.39 -21.43 -7.47
C ASN A 321 -16.61 -21.89 -8.71
N ALA A 322 -16.44 -21.01 -9.69
CA ALA A 322 -15.73 -21.34 -10.94
C ALA A 322 -14.25 -21.67 -10.74
N VAL A 323 -13.60 -21.12 -9.71
CA VAL A 323 -12.22 -21.47 -9.32
C VAL A 323 -12.16 -22.55 -8.22
N GLY A 324 -13.32 -23.11 -7.84
CA GLY A 324 -13.44 -24.13 -6.81
C GLY A 324 -12.98 -23.66 -5.43
N LEU A 325 -13.15 -22.38 -5.09
CA LEU A 325 -12.84 -21.84 -3.76
C LEU A 325 -14.09 -21.94 -2.87
N ALA A 326 -13.97 -22.62 -1.74
CA ALA A 326 -15.10 -22.81 -0.84
C ALA A 326 -15.45 -21.50 -0.11
N TYR A 327 -16.74 -21.26 0.04
CA TYR A 327 -17.28 -20.16 0.81
C TYR A 327 -18.56 -20.55 1.55
N LYS A 328 -18.89 -19.78 2.59
CA LYS A 328 -20.14 -19.87 3.34
C LYS A 328 -20.76 -18.47 3.44
N ARG A 329 -22.05 -18.35 3.12
CA ARG A 329 -22.82 -17.13 3.40
C ARG A 329 -23.00 -16.97 4.91
N LEU A 330 -22.67 -15.79 5.42
CA LEU A 330 -22.78 -15.43 6.82
C LEU A 330 -24.03 -14.57 7.07
N ASP A 331 -24.37 -13.66 6.16
CA ASP A 331 -25.68 -12.99 6.15
C ASP A 331 -26.76 -13.92 5.56
N ASP A 332 -27.49 -14.60 6.44
CA ASP A 332 -28.67 -15.39 6.09
C ASP A 332 -29.99 -14.60 6.27
N GLY A 333 -29.91 -13.29 6.49
CA GLY A 333 -31.03 -12.40 6.79
C GLY A 333 -31.60 -12.54 8.20
N LYS A 334 -31.05 -13.42 9.05
CA LYS A 334 -31.51 -13.60 10.45
C LYS A 334 -30.68 -12.79 11.43
N THR A 335 -29.39 -12.60 11.14
CA THR A 335 -28.48 -11.83 11.99
C THR A 335 -28.17 -10.50 11.33
N ALA A 336 -28.87 -9.44 11.75
CA ALA A 336 -28.69 -8.12 11.19
C ALA A 336 -27.24 -7.62 11.38
N GLY A 337 -26.60 -7.21 10.27
CA GLY A 337 -25.25 -6.66 10.29
C GLY A 337 -24.12 -7.70 10.35
N ALA A 338 -24.42 -8.99 10.15
CA ALA A 338 -23.40 -10.00 9.87
C ALA A 338 -22.62 -9.65 8.59
N ALA A 339 -21.37 -10.11 8.51
CA ALA A 339 -20.60 -10.01 7.27
C ALA A 339 -21.23 -10.89 6.16
N ASP A 340 -20.89 -10.65 4.90
CA ASP A 340 -21.51 -11.37 3.79
C ASP A 340 -20.99 -12.81 3.65
N LEU A 341 -19.67 -12.99 3.60
CA LEU A 341 -19.04 -14.27 3.25
C LEU A 341 -17.93 -14.66 4.22
N GLN A 342 -17.78 -15.96 4.44
CA GLN A 342 -16.57 -16.60 4.93
C GLN A 342 -15.94 -17.38 3.78
N ILE A 343 -14.72 -17.07 3.39
CA ILE A 343 -13.98 -17.79 2.34
C ILE A 343 -12.77 -18.52 2.94
N GLY A 344 -12.41 -19.68 2.40
CA GLY A 344 -11.20 -20.39 2.86
C GLY A 344 -11.07 -21.82 2.35
N LEU A 345 -9.91 -22.43 2.59
CA LEU A 345 -9.64 -23.85 2.28
C LEU A 345 -9.82 -24.76 3.49
N ASN A 346 -9.44 -24.27 4.67
CA ASN A 346 -9.50 -24.98 5.94
C ASN A 346 -9.65 -23.96 7.09
N HIS A 347 -9.73 -24.44 8.33
CA HIS A 347 -9.86 -23.57 9.52
C HIS A 347 -8.71 -22.57 9.73
N LYS A 348 -7.53 -22.78 9.12
CA LYS A 348 -6.36 -21.91 9.27
C LYS A 348 -6.27 -20.81 8.21
N THR A 349 -7.00 -20.92 7.12
CA THR A 349 -6.96 -19.99 5.97
C THR A 349 -8.35 -19.41 5.71
N GLN A 350 -8.97 -18.84 6.74
CA GLN A 350 -10.31 -18.24 6.63
C GLN A 350 -10.21 -16.73 6.58
N ILE A 351 -11.07 -16.11 5.77
CA ILE A 351 -11.19 -14.67 5.61
C ILE A 351 -12.66 -14.32 5.68
N ILE A 352 -12.98 -13.30 6.48
CA ILE A 352 -14.32 -12.73 6.56
C ILE A 352 -14.41 -11.60 5.55
N MET A 353 -15.34 -11.71 4.61
CA MET A 353 -15.45 -10.79 3.50
C MET A 353 -16.80 -10.07 3.50
N GLU A 354 -16.73 -8.76 3.33
CA GLU A 354 -17.87 -7.88 3.09
C GLU A 354 -17.84 -7.38 1.64
N LEU A 355 -18.98 -7.41 0.98
CA LEU A 355 -19.19 -7.01 -0.40
C LEU A 355 -19.96 -5.70 -0.44
N LYS A 356 -19.26 -4.61 -0.76
CA LYS A 356 -19.85 -3.28 -0.79
C LYS A 356 -19.99 -2.77 -2.22
N THR A 357 -21.18 -2.28 -2.54
CA THR A 357 -21.42 -1.54 -3.78
C THR A 357 -21.92 -0.16 -3.48
N SER A 358 -21.53 0.82 -4.29
CA SER A 358 -22.14 2.14 -4.27
C SER A 358 -23.33 2.21 -5.23
N ASN A 359 -24.33 3.01 -4.88
CA ASN A 359 -25.39 3.39 -5.81
C ASN A 359 -24.85 4.47 -6.76
N GLY A 360 -25.01 4.28 -8.08
CA GLY A 360 -24.49 5.18 -9.12
C GLY A 360 -22.99 5.00 -9.40
N ASN A 361 -22.33 6.07 -9.89
CA ASN A 361 -20.88 6.12 -10.12
C ASN A 361 -20.08 6.51 -8.85
N GLY A 362 -20.67 6.37 -7.66
CA GLY A 362 -20.01 6.76 -6.41
C GLY A 362 -18.93 5.77 -5.99
N ALA A 363 -18.09 6.15 -5.04
CA ALA A 363 -17.10 5.27 -4.42
C ALA A 363 -17.56 4.83 -3.01
N VAL A 364 -17.06 3.69 -2.53
CA VAL A 364 -17.35 3.17 -1.18
C VAL A 364 -16.64 4.03 -0.13
N LYS A 365 -17.38 4.53 0.86
CA LYS A 365 -16.88 5.40 1.93
C LYS A 365 -16.35 4.60 3.12
N LEU A 366 -15.62 5.27 4.03
CA LEU A 366 -14.95 4.66 5.18
C LEU A 366 -15.85 3.78 6.06
N ASN A 367 -17.03 4.29 6.46
CA ASN A 367 -17.94 3.53 7.33
C ASN A 367 -18.32 2.19 6.68
N SER A 368 -18.68 2.21 5.40
CA SER A 368 -19.00 0.99 4.65
C SER A 368 -17.77 0.11 4.43
N ALA A 369 -16.59 0.71 4.21
CA ALA A 369 -15.34 -0.02 4.03
C ALA A 369 -14.89 -0.80 5.28
N THR A 370 -15.39 -0.41 6.46
CA THR A 370 -14.97 -0.93 7.76
C THR A 370 -16.06 -1.74 8.48
N ASP A 371 -17.27 -1.81 7.90
CA ASP A 371 -18.41 -2.57 8.44
C ASP A 371 -18.06 -4.03 8.75
N VAL A 372 -17.19 -4.65 7.92
CA VAL A 372 -16.73 -6.04 8.09
C VAL A 372 -16.10 -6.30 9.46
N VAL A 373 -15.48 -5.29 10.09
CA VAL A 373 -14.86 -5.43 11.41
C VAL A 373 -15.93 -5.72 12.46
N ARG A 374 -17.03 -4.96 12.43
CA ARG A 374 -18.18 -5.18 13.30
C ARG A 374 -18.93 -6.46 12.89
N GLY A 375 -19.11 -6.69 11.60
CA GLY A 375 -19.81 -7.86 11.07
C GLY A 375 -19.13 -9.18 11.48
N ALA A 376 -17.80 -9.23 11.46
CA ALA A 376 -17.02 -10.37 11.94
C ALA A 376 -17.22 -10.62 13.44
N ALA A 377 -17.24 -9.57 14.27
CA ALA A 377 -17.51 -9.71 15.70
C ALA A 377 -18.92 -10.24 15.99
N ILE A 378 -19.93 -9.78 15.24
CA ILE A 378 -21.33 -10.25 15.38
C ILE A 378 -21.45 -11.76 15.17
N VAL A 379 -20.67 -12.33 14.24
CA VAL A 379 -20.69 -13.77 13.94
C VAL A 379 -19.63 -14.57 14.71
N GLY A 380 -18.92 -13.94 15.66
CA GLY A 380 -17.89 -14.59 16.49
C GLY A 380 -16.65 -15.02 15.70
N MET A 381 -16.23 -14.21 14.72
CA MET A 381 -15.11 -14.47 13.82
C MET A 381 -14.12 -13.29 13.79
N GLU A 382 -14.00 -12.57 14.91
CA GLU A 382 -13.16 -11.38 15.05
C GLU A 382 -11.65 -11.69 15.00
N GLU A 383 -11.25 -12.94 15.17
CA GLU A 383 -9.86 -13.40 15.10
C GLU A 383 -9.35 -13.58 13.66
N PHE A 384 -10.27 -13.72 12.69
CA PHE A 384 -9.89 -13.96 11.31
C PHE A 384 -9.54 -12.66 10.57
N PRO A 385 -8.67 -12.72 9.54
CA PRO A 385 -8.48 -11.61 8.61
C PRO A 385 -9.80 -11.17 7.98
N LYS A 386 -9.97 -9.87 7.80
CA LYS A 386 -11.16 -9.25 7.21
C LYS A 386 -10.81 -8.65 5.86
N ALA A 387 -11.73 -8.70 4.92
CA ALA A 387 -11.61 -8.06 3.63
C ALA A 387 -12.90 -7.35 3.26
N THR A 388 -12.81 -6.11 2.78
CA THR A 388 -13.93 -5.46 2.10
C THR A 388 -13.65 -5.42 0.61
N LEU A 389 -14.55 -5.99 -0.19
CA LEU A 389 -14.52 -5.94 -1.64
C LEU A 389 -15.48 -4.86 -2.14
N ALA A 390 -14.95 -3.81 -2.76
CA ALA A 390 -15.73 -2.66 -3.21
C ALA A 390 -15.92 -2.62 -4.74
N ASN A 391 -17.15 -2.40 -5.20
CA ASN A 391 -17.50 -2.18 -6.61
C ASN A 391 -18.21 -0.82 -6.79
N PRO A 392 -17.68 0.14 -7.59
CA PRO A 392 -16.48 0.04 -8.44
C PRO A 392 -15.14 0.16 -7.68
N GLY A 393 -15.14 0.71 -6.47
CA GLY A 393 -13.95 0.84 -5.63
C GLY A 393 -14.17 1.78 -4.45
N PHE A 394 -13.09 2.20 -3.81
CA PHE A 394 -13.14 3.07 -2.62
C PHE A 394 -12.96 4.54 -2.95
N ASP A 395 -13.47 5.39 -2.06
CA ASP A 395 -13.15 6.82 -2.07
C ASP A 395 -11.64 7.01 -1.83
N PRO A 396 -10.98 7.97 -2.52
CA PRO A 396 -9.53 8.18 -2.45
C PRO A 396 -8.95 8.30 -1.03
N ASN A 397 -9.73 8.81 -0.07
CA ASN A 397 -9.26 8.99 1.30
C ASN A 397 -9.37 7.74 2.18
N VAL A 398 -10.17 6.75 1.78
CA VAL A 398 -10.44 5.56 2.60
C VAL A 398 -9.17 4.79 2.94
N PRO A 399 -8.24 4.51 2.01
CA PRO A 399 -6.98 3.83 2.35
C PRO A 399 -6.18 4.55 3.44
N TRP A 400 -6.14 5.89 3.40
CA TRP A 400 -5.43 6.68 4.41
C TRP A 400 -6.15 6.65 5.75
N GLN A 401 -7.47 6.79 5.75
CA GLN A 401 -8.28 6.82 6.98
C GLN A 401 -8.35 5.45 7.67
N ALA A 402 -8.33 4.35 6.90
CA ALA A 402 -8.37 2.99 7.41
C ALA A 402 -7.00 2.43 7.82
N ARG A 403 -5.91 3.20 7.67
CA ARG A 403 -4.52 2.74 7.88
C ARG A 403 -4.23 2.10 9.25
N ASN A 404 -4.98 2.49 10.27
CA ASN A 404 -4.82 2.01 11.64
C ASN A 404 -5.72 0.82 11.99
N ILE A 405 -6.57 0.38 11.06
CA ILE A 405 -7.45 -0.76 11.27
C ILE A 405 -6.65 -2.03 10.97
N ARG A 406 -6.34 -2.75 12.05
CA ARG A 406 -5.60 -4.00 11.98
C ARG A 406 -6.42 -5.04 11.24
N ASP A 407 -5.73 -5.85 10.44
CA ASP A 407 -6.27 -7.07 9.82
C ASP A 407 -7.44 -6.83 8.84
N LEU A 408 -7.58 -5.60 8.32
CA LEU A 408 -8.55 -5.23 7.29
C LEU A 408 -7.86 -5.05 5.93
N ALA A 409 -8.22 -5.87 4.95
CA ALA A 409 -7.89 -5.69 3.55
C ALA A 409 -8.96 -4.84 2.85
N LEU A 410 -8.53 -3.88 2.04
CA LEU A 410 -9.39 -3.10 1.15
C LEU A 410 -9.11 -3.53 -0.30
N VAL A 411 -10.09 -4.15 -0.94
CA VAL A 411 -9.93 -4.72 -2.28
C VAL A 411 -10.93 -4.08 -3.24
N GLU A 412 -10.45 -3.52 -4.35
CA GLU A 412 -11.35 -3.09 -5.43
C GLU A 412 -11.73 -4.28 -6.30
N ALA A 413 -12.98 -4.30 -6.77
CA ALA A 413 -13.51 -5.38 -7.60
C ALA A 413 -12.68 -5.62 -8.87
N SER A 414 -12.09 -4.58 -9.46
CA SER A 414 -11.18 -4.69 -10.60
C SER A 414 -9.86 -5.42 -10.27
N GLN A 415 -9.28 -5.17 -9.09
CA GLN A 415 -8.08 -5.86 -8.61
C GLN A 415 -8.42 -7.32 -8.31
N PHE A 416 -9.54 -7.57 -7.62
CA PHE A 416 -10.03 -8.93 -7.35
C PHE A 416 -10.26 -9.70 -8.65
N ALA A 417 -10.95 -9.10 -9.63
CA ALA A 417 -11.20 -9.67 -10.94
C ALA A 417 -9.91 -10.12 -11.63
N TYR A 418 -8.91 -9.24 -11.66
CA TYR A 418 -7.62 -9.57 -12.25
C TYR A 418 -6.93 -10.73 -11.53
N VAL A 419 -6.91 -10.72 -10.19
CA VAL A 419 -6.22 -11.74 -9.40
C VAL A 419 -6.96 -13.09 -9.44
N ILE A 420 -8.30 -13.11 -9.38
CA ILE A 420 -9.07 -14.35 -9.48
C ILE A 420 -8.99 -14.98 -10.88
N THR A 421 -8.82 -14.19 -11.95
CA THR A 421 -8.48 -14.72 -13.28
C THR A 421 -7.15 -15.45 -13.29
N ARG A 422 -6.13 -14.93 -12.57
CA ARG A 422 -4.84 -15.62 -12.47
C ARG A 422 -4.97 -16.94 -11.71
N LEU A 423 -5.83 -17.00 -10.71
CA LEU A 423 -6.18 -18.26 -10.03
C LEU A 423 -6.90 -19.22 -10.98
N ALA A 424 -7.89 -18.75 -11.75
CA ALA A 424 -8.60 -19.56 -12.75
C ALA A 424 -7.64 -20.16 -13.81
N ASN A 425 -6.58 -19.41 -14.15
CA ASN A 425 -5.56 -19.84 -15.09
C ASN A 425 -4.44 -20.69 -14.46
N ASN A 426 -4.51 -21.02 -13.16
CA ASN A 426 -3.48 -21.75 -12.40
C ASN A 426 -2.10 -21.06 -12.37
N GLU A 427 -2.06 -19.74 -12.53
CA GLU A 427 -0.82 -18.94 -12.43
C GLU A 427 -0.44 -18.63 -10.99
N ILE A 428 -1.41 -18.78 -10.09
CA ILE A 428 -1.28 -18.70 -8.64
C ILE A 428 -2.15 -19.82 -8.05
N ASP A 429 -1.75 -20.32 -6.89
CA ASP A 429 -2.54 -21.28 -6.13
C ASP A 429 -3.55 -20.58 -5.20
N LYS A 430 -4.49 -21.35 -4.64
CA LYS A 430 -5.54 -20.84 -3.75
C LYS A 430 -4.98 -20.28 -2.44
N ASP A 431 -3.88 -20.86 -1.96
CA ASP A 431 -3.21 -20.41 -0.75
C ASP A 431 -2.66 -19.00 -0.92
N ARG A 432 -1.94 -18.72 -2.02
CA ARG A 432 -1.44 -17.39 -2.38
C ARG A 432 -2.57 -16.39 -2.58
N PHE A 433 -3.68 -16.80 -3.19
CA PHE A 433 -4.86 -15.96 -3.36
C PHE A 433 -5.45 -15.51 -2.02
N LEU A 434 -5.65 -16.46 -1.09
CA LEU A 434 -6.14 -16.15 0.26
C LEU A 434 -5.14 -15.33 1.06
N ASP A 435 -3.85 -15.61 0.91
CA ASP A 435 -2.80 -14.84 1.58
C ASP A 435 -2.76 -13.39 1.17
N TRP A 436 -2.99 -13.12 -0.12
CA TRP A 436 -3.14 -11.78 -0.67
C TRP A 436 -4.37 -11.10 -0.05
N LEU A 437 -5.54 -11.76 -0.06
CA LEU A 437 -6.77 -11.23 0.55
C LEU A 437 -6.67 -11.00 2.07
N ALA A 438 -5.77 -11.71 2.75
CA ALA A 438 -5.54 -11.54 4.18
C ALA A 438 -4.53 -10.41 4.51
N GLN A 439 -3.94 -9.73 3.52
CA GLN A 439 -3.00 -8.64 3.78
C GLN A 439 -3.73 -7.38 4.25
N PRO A 440 -3.32 -6.75 5.36
CA PRO A 440 -3.91 -5.49 5.80
C PRO A 440 -3.67 -4.35 4.79
N GLY A 441 -4.60 -3.40 4.73
CA GLY A 441 -4.56 -2.19 3.90
C GLY A 441 -5.05 -2.38 2.46
N MET A 442 -4.72 -1.41 1.60
CA MET A 442 -5.19 -1.39 0.22
C MET A 442 -4.42 -2.39 -0.65
N LEU A 443 -5.16 -3.30 -1.29
CA LEU A 443 -4.58 -4.35 -2.11
C LEU A 443 -4.43 -3.96 -3.57
N SER A 444 -3.37 -4.48 -4.17
CA SER A 444 -3.04 -4.36 -5.59
C SER A 444 -2.63 -5.71 -6.15
N SER A 445 -3.04 -5.98 -7.39
CA SER A 445 -2.61 -7.14 -8.18
C SER A 445 -1.09 -7.21 -8.40
N SER A 446 -0.36 -6.10 -8.22
CA SER A 446 1.10 -6.06 -8.27
C SER A 446 1.78 -6.81 -7.12
N GLN A 447 1.08 -7.00 -5.99
CA GLN A 447 1.60 -7.65 -4.78
C GLN A 447 1.64 -9.18 -4.90
N ILE A 448 1.02 -9.75 -5.93
CA ILE A 448 0.95 -11.20 -6.10
C ILE A 448 1.81 -11.63 -7.30
N HIS A 449 2.86 -12.40 -7.03
CA HIS A 449 3.77 -12.93 -8.05
C HIS A 449 3.40 -14.37 -8.44
N GLY A 450 3.66 -14.73 -9.70
CA GLY A 450 3.33 -16.05 -10.27
C GLY A 450 4.03 -17.22 -9.57
N SER A 451 3.51 -18.43 -9.78
CA SER A 451 3.97 -19.69 -9.18
C SER A 451 5.45 -19.97 -9.36
#